data_AF-E9E3H9-F1
#
_entry.id   AF-E9E3H9-F1
#
_cell.length_a   1.000
_cell.length_b   1.000
_cell.length_c   1.000
_cell.angle_alpha   90.00
_cell.angle_beta   90.00
_cell.angle_gamma   90.00
#
_symmetry.space_group_name_H-M   'P 1'
#
loop_
_entity.id
_entity.type
_entity.pdbx_description
1 polymer ?
#
loop_
_entity_poly.entity_id
_entity_poly.type
_entity_poly.pdbx_seq_one_letter_code
_entity_poly.pdbx_strand_id
1 'polypeptide(L)'
;MVPGKRLPPPVDPALIATLLTFLSLPQPTSIAPLEANAAFHRIYLIHYASPPAELLDLRPNVLGREFTLLERMPGRSVDSVYARLPEAARLRLVNRLIDALVELHAHAFRHVGGLQLVGGDVVPGPLLEDTFWFLPDMEAEFGSDESVEAPSPAGPYASHADFVKGLVGAFVHAISMHERLAWARGLLPRLRALAVELPRLRLDTKMVLAHKDLHLGNVMASGDGELTAILDWEFAAVVPAVRRDPARGFLWNCQYSQEGHDEKYRMRALFERELERRGVDKWWEATNGDIDAVWDVVRYERAIVEVCPRADKMDLCRAWRRKAEEALARLGV
;
A
#
# COMPACT_ATOMS: atom_id res chain seq x y z
N MET A 1 0.54 -8.48 -11.57
CA MET A 1 1.76 -9.32 -11.45
C MET A 1 1.35 -10.75 -11.18
N VAL A 2 2.02 -11.74 -11.75
CA VAL A 2 1.83 -13.15 -11.35
C VAL A 2 2.78 -13.41 -10.17
N PRO A 3 2.29 -13.80 -8.98
CA PRO A 3 3.13 -14.13 -7.84
C PRO A 3 4.17 -15.22 -8.18
N GLY A 4 5.37 -15.15 -7.59
CA GLY A 4 6.38 -16.20 -7.65
C GLY A 4 7.38 -16.18 -8.82
N LYS A 5 7.21 -15.36 -9.87
CA LYS A 5 8.17 -15.33 -11.00
C LYS A 5 9.48 -14.57 -10.76
N ARG A 6 9.61 -13.81 -9.66
CA ARG A 6 10.77 -12.94 -9.38
C ARG A 6 11.22 -12.95 -7.92
N LEU A 7 10.98 -14.04 -7.18
CA LEU A 7 11.48 -14.13 -5.81
C LEU A 7 13.02 -14.06 -5.79
N PRO A 8 13.63 -13.34 -4.83
CA PRO A 8 15.07 -13.41 -4.62
C PRO A 8 15.53 -14.86 -4.46
N PRO A 9 16.78 -15.19 -4.85
CA PRO A 9 17.32 -16.52 -4.63
C PRO A 9 17.31 -16.84 -3.13
N PRO A 10 17.06 -18.10 -2.74
CA PRO A 10 17.05 -18.50 -1.34
C PRO A 10 18.42 -18.23 -0.71
N VAL A 11 18.39 -17.74 0.52
CA VAL A 11 19.56 -17.60 1.39
C VAL A 11 19.82 -18.93 2.10
N ASP A 12 21.10 -19.31 2.17
CA ASP A 12 21.55 -20.49 2.91
C ASP A 12 21.24 -20.33 4.41
N PRO A 13 20.52 -21.28 5.05
CA PRO A 13 20.30 -21.29 6.49
C PRO A 13 21.57 -21.13 7.33
N ALA A 14 22.73 -21.62 6.87
CA ALA A 14 24.01 -21.43 7.58
C ALA A 14 24.45 -19.96 7.63
N LEU A 15 24.17 -19.20 6.56
CA LEU A 15 24.46 -17.77 6.51
C LEU A 15 23.50 -16.98 7.41
N ILE A 16 22.23 -17.40 7.47
CA ILE A 16 21.25 -16.83 8.43
C ILE A 16 21.71 -17.11 9.87
N ALA A 17 22.14 -18.33 10.20
CA ALA A 17 22.66 -18.64 11.54
C ALA A 17 23.91 -17.80 11.90
N THR A 18 24.78 -17.55 10.92
CA THR A 18 25.94 -16.66 11.08
C THR A 18 25.51 -15.22 11.39
N LEU A 19 24.51 -14.70 10.67
CA LEU A 19 23.92 -13.39 10.98
C LEU A 19 23.35 -13.36 12.41
N LEU A 20 22.57 -14.36 12.81
CA LEU A 20 21.95 -14.38 14.14
C LEU A 20 23.02 -14.40 15.26
N THR A 21 24.09 -15.16 15.05
CA THR A 21 25.26 -15.15 15.95
C THR A 21 25.92 -13.78 16.00
N PHE A 22 26.05 -13.12 14.84
CA PHE A 22 26.60 -11.77 14.75
C PHE A 22 25.77 -10.75 15.53
N LEU A 23 24.45 -10.88 15.49
CA LEU A 23 23.50 -10.08 16.25
C LEU A 23 23.45 -10.45 17.74
N SER A 24 24.34 -11.33 18.22
CA SER A 24 24.37 -11.84 19.60
C SER A 24 23.08 -12.55 20.03
N LEU A 25 22.33 -13.09 19.07
CA LEU A 25 21.15 -13.92 19.34
C LEU A 25 21.59 -15.37 19.65
N PRO A 26 20.82 -16.11 20.47
CA PRO A 26 21.12 -17.51 20.77
C PRO A 26 21.11 -18.37 19.51
N GLN A 27 21.73 -19.55 19.57
CA GLN A 27 21.69 -20.47 18.44
C GLN A 27 20.24 -20.94 18.18
N PRO A 28 19.72 -20.81 16.95
CA PRO A 28 18.37 -21.26 16.63
C PRO A 28 18.29 -22.79 16.62
N THR A 29 17.17 -23.33 17.06
CA THR A 29 16.88 -24.77 17.00
C THR A 29 16.54 -25.22 15.58
N SER A 30 15.96 -24.33 14.77
CA SER A 30 15.71 -24.55 13.36
C SER A 30 15.54 -23.25 12.59
N ILE A 31 15.88 -23.29 11.30
CA ILE A 31 15.66 -22.22 10.33
C ILE A 31 15.02 -22.88 9.10
N ALA A 32 13.84 -22.42 8.72
CA ALA A 32 13.13 -22.96 7.56
C ALA A 32 12.49 -21.83 6.73
N PRO A 33 12.46 -21.94 5.39
CA PRO A 33 11.71 -20.99 4.58
C PRO A 33 10.21 -21.10 4.89
N LEU A 34 9.52 -19.97 4.95
CA LEU A 34 8.07 -19.92 4.97
C LEU A 34 7.57 -19.92 3.52
N GLU A 35 6.77 -20.92 3.16
CA GLU A 35 6.02 -20.93 1.90
C GLU A 35 4.92 -19.88 1.98
N ALA A 36 5.18 -18.70 1.42
CA ALA A 36 4.24 -17.58 1.35
C ALA A 36 4.19 -17.02 -0.07
N ASN A 37 3.05 -16.44 -0.44
CA ASN A 37 2.87 -15.73 -1.71
C ASN A 37 3.53 -14.34 -1.64
N ALA A 38 4.85 -14.28 -1.51
CA ALA A 38 5.61 -13.05 -1.58
C ALA A 38 6.07 -12.77 -3.03
N ALA A 39 6.18 -11.49 -3.39
CA ALA A 39 6.69 -11.07 -4.70
C ALA A 39 8.16 -10.59 -4.63
N PHE A 40 8.57 -9.99 -3.50
CA PHE A 40 9.81 -9.20 -3.43
C PHE A 40 10.80 -9.64 -2.35
N HIS A 41 10.36 -10.44 -1.37
CA HIS A 41 11.18 -10.86 -0.25
C HIS A 41 11.01 -12.35 0.03
N ARG A 42 11.98 -12.93 0.75
CA ARG A 42 11.93 -14.30 1.27
C ARG A 42 11.73 -14.25 2.77
N ILE A 43 10.80 -15.06 3.27
CA ILE A 43 10.51 -15.14 4.70
C ILE A 43 11.07 -16.45 5.23
N TYR A 44 11.74 -16.38 6.38
CA TYR A 44 12.27 -17.53 7.09
C TYR A 44 11.69 -17.58 8.50
N LEU A 45 11.24 -18.76 8.92
CA LEU A 45 10.90 -19.05 10.30
C LEU A 45 12.16 -19.47 11.04
N ILE A 46 12.48 -18.73 12.09
CA ILE A 46 13.59 -19.00 12.99
C ILE A 46 13.00 -19.41 14.34
N HIS A 47 13.33 -20.61 14.81
CA HIS A 47 12.87 -21.13 16.09
C HIS A 47 13.99 -21.09 17.11
N TYR A 48 13.66 -20.71 18.34
CA TYR A 48 14.56 -20.72 19.48
C TYR A 48 13.98 -21.59 20.60
N ALA A 49 14.86 -22.15 21.43
CA ALA A 49 14.44 -22.85 22.65
C ALA A 49 13.84 -21.89 23.70
N SER A 50 14.20 -20.61 23.64
CA SER A 50 13.64 -19.53 24.45
C SER A 50 13.70 -18.21 23.67
N PRO A 51 12.71 -17.32 23.81
CA PRO A 51 12.66 -16.08 23.04
C PRO A 51 13.86 -15.18 23.39
N PRO A 52 14.54 -14.59 22.39
CA PRO A 52 15.63 -13.65 22.64
C PRO A 52 15.10 -12.34 23.22
N ALA A 53 15.92 -11.71 24.07
CA ALA A 53 15.66 -10.38 24.62
C ALA A 53 16.08 -9.31 23.60
N GLU A 54 15.09 -8.72 22.93
CA GLU A 54 15.19 -7.54 22.07
C GLU A 54 15.90 -7.69 20.71
N LEU A 55 15.43 -6.86 19.76
CA LEU A 55 15.94 -6.72 18.40
C LEU A 55 16.87 -5.50 18.37
N LEU A 56 18.15 -5.71 18.06
CA LEU A 56 19.20 -4.69 18.05
C LEU A 56 19.46 -4.09 16.66
N ASP A 57 20.10 -2.91 16.62
CA ASP A 57 20.53 -2.20 15.40
C ASP A 57 21.40 -3.10 14.49
N LEU A 58 21.00 -3.21 13.22
CA LEU A 58 21.32 -4.32 12.30
C LEU A 58 22.56 -4.07 11.42
N ARG A 59 23.64 -3.55 12.01
CA ARG A 59 24.91 -3.33 11.27
C ARG A 59 26.09 -3.84 12.07
N PRO A 60 27.10 -4.49 11.44
CA PRO A 60 27.24 -4.94 10.04
C PRO A 60 26.22 -5.97 9.51
N ASN A 61 25.84 -5.80 8.24
CA ASN A 61 24.97 -6.72 7.52
C ASN A 61 25.77 -7.77 6.74
N VAL A 62 25.98 -8.95 7.33
CA VAL A 62 26.74 -10.05 6.72
C VAL A 62 26.00 -10.74 5.56
N LEU A 63 24.71 -10.48 5.37
CA LEU A 63 23.94 -11.04 4.26
C LEU A 63 24.17 -10.30 2.93
N GLY A 64 24.74 -9.08 2.98
CA GLY A 64 24.85 -8.21 1.81
C GLY A 64 23.51 -7.79 1.21
N ARG A 65 22.41 -7.91 1.98
CA ARG A 65 21.03 -7.62 1.58
C ARG A 65 20.22 -7.14 2.76
N GLU A 66 19.31 -6.20 2.55
CA GLU A 66 18.42 -5.70 3.60
C GLU A 66 17.56 -6.83 4.17
N PHE A 67 17.33 -6.76 5.49
CA PHE A 67 16.49 -7.72 6.20
C PHE A 67 15.82 -7.04 7.40
N THR A 68 14.71 -7.62 7.83
CA THR A 68 14.05 -7.30 9.09
C THR A 68 13.87 -8.59 9.87
N LEU A 69 14.09 -8.55 11.18
CA LEU A 69 13.79 -9.67 12.08
C LEU A 69 12.62 -9.24 12.97
N LEU A 70 11.57 -10.05 13.00
CA LEU A 70 10.31 -9.74 13.69
C LEU A 70 9.88 -10.92 14.55
N GLU A 71 9.16 -10.63 15.64
CA GLU A 71 8.46 -11.67 16.40
C GLU A 71 7.33 -12.28 15.54
N ARG A 72 7.18 -13.61 15.61
CA ARG A 72 6.07 -14.28 14.95
C ARG A 72 4.80 -14.13 15.78
N MET A 73 3.87 -13.32 15.27
CA MET A 73 2.58 -13.10 15.93
C MET A 73 1.73 -14.39 16.00
N PRO A 74 0.99 -14.62 17.11
CA PRO A 74 0.14 -15.78 17.26
C PRO A 74 -1.12 -15.71 16.39
N GLY A 75 -1.78 -16.84 16.21
CA GLY A 75 -3.04 -16.95 15.46
C GLY A 75 -2.85 -17.45 14.02
N ARG A 76 -3.87 -17.23 13.19
CA ARG A 76 -3.88 -17.57 11.76
C ARG A 76 -4.38 -16.39 10.95
N SER A 77 -3.96 -16.29 9.70
CA SER A 77 -4.50 -15.28 8.77
C SER A 77 -6.01 -15.51 8.61
N VAL A 78 -6.78 -14.44 8.70
CA VAL A 78 -8.25 -14.53 8.75
C VAL A 78 -8.79 -15.14 7.46
N ASP A 79 -8.24 -14.83 6.29
CA ASP A 79 -8.64 -15.42 5.01
C ASP A 79 -8.62 -16.96 5.02
N SER A 80 -7.60 -17.56 5.64
CA SER A 80 -7.42 -19.03 5.72
C SER A 80 -8.44 -19.73 6.64
N VAL A 81 -9.07 -18.98 7.54
CA VAL A 81 -10.06 -19.48 8.51
C VAL A 81 -11.45 -18.89 8.31
N TYR A 82 -11.60 -17.92 7.42
CA TYR A 82 -12.79 -17.06 7.28
C TYR A 82 -14.09 -17.85 7.11
N ALA A 83 -14.06 -18.87 6.24
CA ALA A 83 -15.20 -19.73 5.95
C ALA A 83 -15.73 -20.48 7.19
N ARG A 84 -14.86 -20.72 8.19
CA ARG A 84 -15.21 -21.42 9.44
C ARG A 84 -15.52 -20.48 10.60
N LEU A 85 -15.25 -19.18 10.47
CA LEU A 85 -15.54 -18.22 11.52
C LEU A 85 -17.06 -18.04 11.66
N PRO A 86 -17.63 -18.25 12.85
CA PRO A 86 -19.03 -17.92 13.11
C PRO A 86 -19.29 -16.42 12.93
N GLU A 87 -20.53 -16.05 12.62
CA GLU A 87 -20.90 -14.65 12.38
C GLU A 87 -20.58 -13.74 13.58
N ALA A 88 -20.78 -14.23 14.81
CA ALA A 88 -20.41 -13.51 16.03
C ALA A 88 -18.89 -13.25 16.13
N ALA A 89 -18.05 -14.17 15.65
CA ALA A 89 -16.60 -13.99 15.61
C ALA A 89 -16.19 -12.98 14.54
N ARG A 90 -16.85 -12.98 13.38
CA ARG A 90 -16.63 -11.97 12.32
C ARG A 90 -17.01 -10.57 12.80
N LEU A 91 -18.12 -10.44 13.52
CA LEU A 91 -18.52 -9.18 14.15
C LEU A 91 -17.49 -8.72 15.19
N ARG A 92 -16.99 -9.62 16.05
CA ARG A 92 -15.91 -9.29 16.99
C ARG A 92 -14.66 -8.80 16.27
N LEU A 93 -14.23 -9.49 15.21
CA LEU A 93 -13.10 -9.08 14.39
C LEU A 93 -13.27 -7.67 13.80
N VAL A 94 -14.43 -7.39 13.19
CA VAL A 94 -14.74 -6.06 12.65
C VAL A 94 -14.66 -5.00 13.75
N ASN A 95 -15.22 -5.30 14.92
CA ASN A 95 -15.18 -4.41 16.07
C ASN A 95 -13.75 -4.12 16.55
N ARG A 96 -12.86 -5.13 16.57
CA ARG A 96 -11.44 -4.94 16.90
C ARG A 96 -10.68 -4.14 15.83
N LEU A 97 -11.00 -4.35 14.56
CA LEU A 97 -10.43 -3.55 13.47
C LEU A 97 -10.89 -2.10 13.55
N ILE A 98 -12.13 -1.83 13.98
CA ILE A 98 -12.59 -0.46 14.26
C ILE A 98 -11.73 0.14 15.38
N ASP A 99 -11.54 -0.57 16.49
CA ASP A 99 -10.73 -0.07 17.62
C ASP A 99 -9.32 0.30 17.15
N ALA A 100 -8.65 -0.60 16.41
CA ALA A 100 -7.31 -0.37 15.88
C ALA A 100 -7.24 0.82 14.91
N LEU A 101 -8.23 0.96 14.02
CA LEU A 101 -8.28 2.09 13.08
C LEU A 101 -8.58 3.43 13.77
N VAL A 102 -9.42 3.42 14.79
CA VAL A 102 -9.71 4.62 15.60
C VAL A 102 -8.46 5.07 16.34
N GLU A 103 -7.74 4.13 16.96
CA GLU A 103 -6.46 4.40 17.62
C GLU A 103 -5.44 4.96 16.64
N LEU A 104 -5.21 4.28 15.51
CA LEU A 104 -4.26 4.69 14.49
C LEU A 104 -4.56 6.10 13.95
N HIS A 105 -5.84 6.42 13.73
CA HIS A 105 -6.26 7.70 13.18
C HIS A 105 -6.49 8.78 14.25
N ALA A 106 -6.26 8.49 15.53
CA ALA A 106 -6.21 9.50 16.57
C ALA A 106 -4.90 10.32 16.50
N HIS A 107 -3.86 9.77 15.89
CA HIS A 107 -2.60 10.47 15.66
C HIS A 107 -2.75 11.54 14.58
N ALA A 108 -2.29 12.76 14.89
CA ALA A 108 -2.31 13.88 13.96
C ALA A 108 -1.07 13.86 13.07
N PHE A 109 -1.29 13.83 11.76
CA PHE A 109 -0.23 13.98 10.77
C PHE A 109 -0.45 15.21 9.89
N ARG A 110 0.64 15.75 9.33
CA ARG A 110 0.65 16.96 8.50
C ARG A 110 1.42 16.81 7.19
N HIS A 111 1.75 15.57 6.82
CA HIS A 111 2.49 15.26 5.60
C HIS A 111 1.82 14.09 4.89
N VAL A 112 2.24 13.79 3.66
CA VAL A 112 1.96 12.55 2.96
C VAL A 112 3.28 11.83 2.71
N GLY A 113 3.41 10.59 3.13
CA GLY A 113 4.66 9.86 3.03
C GLY A 113 4.72 8.67 3.97
N GLY A 114 5.80 7.88 3.87
CA GLY A 114 6.11 6.86 4.86
C GLY A 114 6.56 7.48 6.19
N LEU A 115 6.89 6.61 7.14
CA LEU A 115 7.54 6.99 8.39
C LEU A 115 8.92 6.36 8.43
N GLN A 116 9.91 7.08 8.96
CA GLN A 116 11.26 6.57 9.16
C GLN A 116 11.75 6.93 10.56
N LEU A 117 12.65 6.10 11.09
CA LEU A 117 13.31 6.34 12.36
C LEU A 117 14.67 7.00 12.13
N VAL A 118 14.85 8.21 12.63
CA VAL A 118 16.11 8.95 12.54
C VAL A 118 16.52 9.35 13.95
N GLY A 119 17.63 8.78 14.45
CA GLY A 119 18.11 9.06 15.80
C GLY A 119 17.14 8.63 16.92
N GLY A 120 16.25 7.67 16.64
CA GLY A 120 15.18 7.24 17.55
C GLY A 120 13.86 8.02 17.40
N ASP A 121 13.86 9.13 16.66
CA ASP A 121 12.66 9.91 16.40
C ASP A 121 11.91 9.40 15.16
N VAL A 122 10.59 9.40 15.22
CA VAL A 122 9.72 9.11 14.07
C VAL A 122 9.56 10.39 13.25
N VAL A 123 10.11 10.39 12.03
CA VAL A 123 10.06 11.54 11.11
C VAL A 123 9.42 11.14 9.77
N PRO A 124 8.94 12.11 8.96
CA PRO A 124 8.44 11.83 7.62
C PRO A 124 9.49 11.11 6.77
N GLY A 125 9.07 10.04 6.10
CA GLY A 125 9.89 9.21 5.22
C GLY A 125 9.38 9.18 3.78
N PRO A 126 10.13 8.51 2.88
CA PRO A 126 9.71 8.35 1.49
C PRO A 126 8.38 7.60 1.38
N LEU A 127 7.64 7.88 0.31
CA LEU A 127 6.38 7.25 -0.03
C LEU A 127 6.61 6.07 -0.98
N LEU A 128 6.15 4.88 -0.58
CA LEU A 128 5.96 3.76 -1.49
C LEU A 128 4.49 3.71 -1.93
N GLU A 129 4.20 4.18 -3.15
CA GLU A 129 2.85 4.09 -3.74
C GLU A 129 2.60 2.67 -4.29
N ASP A 130 1.35 2.21 -4.30
CA ASP A 130 0.98 0.92 -4.91
C ASP A 130 1.15 0.89 -6.46
N THR A 131 1.33 2.05 -7.08
CA THR A 131 1.64 2.27 -8.51
C THR A 131 3.13 2.34 -8.80
N PHE A 132 3.99 2.12 -7.81
CA PHE A 132 5.43 2.30 -7.99
C PHE A 132 5.94 1.39 -9.11
N TRP A 133 6.71 1.95 -10.04
CA TRP A 133 7.38 1.14 -11.05
C TRP A 133 8.57 0.47 -10.37
N PHE A 134 8.43 -0.81 -10.07
CA PHE A 134 9.53 -1.60 -9.52
C PHE A 134 10.66 -1.71 -10.55
N LEU A 135 11.91 -1.78 -10.07
CA LEU A 135 13.11 -1.76 -10.91
C LEU A 135 13.01 -2.67 -12.16
N PRO A 136 12.54 -3.93 -12.08
CA PRO A 136 12.48 -4.77 -13.27
C PRO A 136 11.42 -4.33 -14.29
N ASP A 137 10.36 -3.64 -13.85
CA ASP A 137 9.34 -3.08 -14.74
C ASP A 137 9.80 -1.72 -15.30
N MET A 138 10.56 -0.96 -14.51
CA MET A 138 11.26 0.25 -14.96
C MET A 138 12.24 -0.06 -16.10
N GLU A 139 13.14 -1.00 -15.88
CA GLU A 139 14.14 -1.40 -16.88
C GLU A 139 13.48 -1.90 -18.16
N ALA A 140 12.37 -2.64 -18.04
CA ALA A 140 11.65 -3.20 -19.17
C ALA A 140 10.90 -2.15 -20.02
N GLU A 141 10.30 -1.14 -19.39
CA GLU A 141 9.42 -0.17 -20.07
C GLU A 141 10.09 1.20 -20.33
N PHE A 142 11.10 1.58 -19.54
CA PHE A 142 11.78 2.88 -19.61
C PHE A 142 13.29 2.80 -19.88
N GLY A 143 13.88 1.60 -19.78
CA GLY A 143 15.32 1.37 -19.97
C GLY A 143 16.13 1.47 -18.67
N SER A 144 17.38 1.02 -18.73
CA SER A 144 18.28 0.88 -17.56
C SER A 144 18.88 2.20 -17.04
N ASP A 145 18.83 3.26 -17.86
CA ASP A 145 19.47 4.54 -17.54
C ASP A 145 18.53 5.47 -16.74
N GLU A 146 17.25 5.10 -16.61
CA GLU A 146 16.26 5.87 -15.85
C GLU A 146 16.26 5.48 -14.37
N SER A 147 16.24 6.51 -13.50
CA SER A 147 16.10 6.30 -12.06
C SER A 147 14.69 5.86 -11.72
N VAL A 148 14.55 4.88 -10.81
CA VAL A 148 13.25 4.46 -10.24
C VAL A 148 12.51 5.60 -9.53
N GLU A 149 13.22 6.64 -9.11
CA GLU A 149 12.66 7.82 -8.44
C GLU A 149 12.06 8.83 -9.43
N ALA A 150 12.47 8.83 -10.70
CA ALA A 150 12.04 9.83 -11.67
C ALA A 150 10.57 9.69 -12.13
N PRO A 151 10.02 8.49 -12.37
CA PRO A 151 8.62 8.29 -12.75
C PRO A 151 7.71 7.96 -11.57
N SER A 152 8.20 7.98 -10.33
CA SER A 152 7.42 7.58 -9.15
C SER A 152 7.29 8.71 -8.13
N PRO A 153 6.13 8.90 -7.51
CA PRO A 153 5.97 9.89 -6.45
C PRO A 153 6.76 9.47 -5.20
N ALA A 154 7.96 10.01 -5.00
CA ALA A 154 8.86 9.60 -3.93
C ALA A 154 8.53 10.21 -2.54
N GLY A 155 7.92 11.40 -2.49
CA GLY A 155 7.61 12.09 -1.22
C GLY A 155 8.84 12.31 -0.31
N PRO A 156 8.65 12.62 0.99
CA PRO A 156 7.38 13.02 1.58
C PRO A 156 6.87 14.36 1.02
N TYR A 157 5.56 14.56 1.05
CA TYR A 157 4.89 15.77 0.61
C TYR A 157 4.32 16.54 1.79
N ALA A 158 4.36 17.87 1.72
CA ALA A 158 3.87 18.73 2.80
C ALA A 158 2.33 18.84 2.86
N SER A 159 1.63 18.47 1.79
CA SER A 159 0.17 18.63 1.69
C SER A 159 -0.48 17.63 0.73
N HIS A 160 -1.82 17.57 0.75
CA HIS A 160 -2.59 16.81 -0.25
C HIS A 160 -2.32 17.35 -1.66
N ALA A 161 -2.27 18.68 -1.83
CA ALA A 161 -1.96 19.31 -3.11
C ALA A 161 -0.57 18.90 -3.64
N ASP A 162 0.46 18.94 -2.80
CA ASP A 162 1.82 18.54 -3.19
C ASP A 162 1.91 17.05 -3.56
N PHE A 163 1.16 16.20 -2.86
CA PHE A 163 1.08 14.78 -3.20
C PHE A 163 0.46 14.57 -4.58
N VAL A 164 -0.67 15.22 -4.86
CA VAL A 164 -1.30 15.15 -6.19
C VAL A 164 -0.37 15.72 -7.25
N LYS A 165 0.37 16.78 -6.95
CA LYS A 165 1.36 17.36 -7.86
C LYS A 165 2.46 16.36 -8.21
N GLY A 166 2.96 15.62 -7.22
CA GLY A 166 3.92 14.53 -7.43
C GLY A 166 3.38 13.44 -8.37
N LEU A 167 2.14 13.01 -8.14
CA LEU A 167 1.45 12.03 -9.02
C LEU A 167 1.30 12.55 -10.46
N VAL A 168 0.82 13.79 -10.62
CA VAL A 168 0.67 14.43 -11.94
C VAL A 168 2.03 14.58 -12.63
N GLY A 169 3.09 14.91 -11.88
CA GLY A 169 4.46 14.97 -12.39
C GLY A 169 4.93 13.63 -12.95
N ALA A 170 4.68 12.53 -12.23
CA ALA A 170 4.97 11.18 -12.68
C ALA A 170 4.22 10.84 -13.99
N PHE A 171 2.94 11.17 -14.11
CA PHE A 171 2.17 10.95 -15.34
C PHE A 171 2.70 11.79 -16.51
N VAL A 172 3.01 13.06 -16.28
CA VAL A 172 3.60 13.96 -17.28
C VAL A 172 4.94 13.41 -17.78
N HIS A 173 5.79 12.92 -16.88
CA HIS A 173 7.05 12.30 -17.24
C HIS A 173 6.82 11.05 -18.10
N ALA A 174 6.01 10.10 -17.63
CA ALA A 174 5.75 8.85 -18.34
C ALA A 174 5.16 9.09 -19.75
N ILE A 175 4.17 9.97 -19.89
CA ILE A 175 3.54 10.30 -21.19
C ILE A 175 4.53 11.01 -22.14
N SER A 176 5.46 11.79 -21.59
CA SER A 176 6.47 12.48 -22.39
C SER A 176 7.47 11.49 -22.97
N MET A 177 7.98 10.58 -22.13
CA MET A 177 9.08 9.68 -22.44
C MET A 177 8.63 8.43 -23.22
N HIS A 178 7.54 7.80 -22.82
CA HIS A 178 7.20 6.46 -23.30
C HIS A 178 6.51 6.49 -24.67
N GLU A 179 7.07 5.82 -25.68
CA GLU A 179 6.56 5.86 -27.07
C GLU A 179 5.13 5.35 -27.20
N ARG A 180 4.76 4.26 -26.49
CA ARG A 180 3.38 3.74 -26.48
C ARG A 180 2.35 4.73 -25.89
N LEU A 181 2.80 5.76 -25.17
CA LEU A 181 1.94 6.82 -24.62
C LEU A 181 1.90 8.07 -25.53
N ALA A 182 2.56 8.07 -26.68
CA ALA A 182 2.63 9.24 -27.57
C ALA A 182 1.25 9.79 -27.96
N TRP A 183 0.24 8.92 -28.10
CA TRP A 183 -1.14 9.30 -28.42
C TRP A 183 -1.81 10.13 -27.30
N ALA A 184 -1.34 10.02 -26.05
CA ALA A 184 -1.85 10.73 -24.89
C ALA A 184 -1.16 12.09 -24.66
N ARG A 185 -0.13 12.45 -25.44
CA ARG A 185 0.64 13.71 -25.28
C ARG A 185 -0.21 14.97 -25.36
N GLY A 186 -1.37 14.91 -26.00
CA GLY A 186 -2.35 16.02 -26.01
C GLY A 186 -2.88 16.40 -24.61
N LEU A 187 -2.74 15.53 -23.61
CA LEU A 187 -3.15 15.80 -22.22
C LEU A 187 -2.10 16.62 -21.45
N LEU A 188 -0.84 16.62 -21.91
CA LEU A 188 0.28 17.25 -21.18
C LEU A 188 0.04 18.73 -20.82
N PRO A 189 -0.50 19.59 -21.71
CA PRO A 189 -0.79 20.98 -21.35
C PRO A 189 -1.78 21.10 -20.19
N ARG A 190 -2.84 20.28 -20.18
CA ARG A 190 -3.89 20.30 -19.15
C ARG A 190 -3.40 19.70 -17.83
N LEU A 191 -2.60 18.64 -17.88
CA LEU A 191 -1.96 18.06 -16.68
C LEU A 191 -0.97 19.05 -16.04
N ARG A 192 -0.19 19.79 -16.84
CA ARG A 192 0.69 20.85 -16.33
C ARG A 192 -0.11 22.02 -15.77
N ALA A 193 -1.23 22.40 -16.41
CA ALA A 193 -2.13 23.42 -15.88
C ALA A 193 -2.74 22.98 -14.54
N LEU A 194 -3.18 21.72 -14.41
CA LEU A 194 -3.64 21.17 -13.13
C LEU A 194 -2.59 21.34 -12.05
N ALA A 195 -1.33 20.96 -12.32
CA ALA A 195 -0.23 21.08 -11.36
C ALA A 195 -0.01 22.52 -10.85
N VAL A 196 -0.36 23.53 -11.66
CA VAL A 196 -0.31 24.96 -11.28
C VAL A 196 -1.55 25.36 -10.47
N GLU A 197 -2.72 24.82 -10.78
CA GLU A 197 -3.98 25.14 -10.09
C GLU A 197 -4.14 24.44 -8.73
N LEU A 198 -3.46 23.32 -8.49
CA LEU A 198 -3.59 22.52 -7.25
C LEU A 198 -3.58 23.33 -5.93
N PRO A 199 -2.72 24.33 -5.72
CA PRO A 199 -2.73 25.13 -4.49
C PRO A 199 -4.00 25.98 -4.29
N ARG A 200 -4.81 26.18 -5.33
CA ARG A 200 -6.07 26.94 -5.28
C ARG A 200 -7.30 26.05 -5.05
N LEU A 201 -7.15 24.74 -5.22
CA LEU A 201 -8.22 23.77 -5.03
C LEU A 201 -8.44 23.48 -3.54
N ARG A 202 -9.68 23.12 -3.19
CA ARG A 202 -10.05 22.76 -1.82
C ARG A 202 -9.70 21.31 -1.52
N LEU A 203 -8.43 21.04 -1.24
CA LEU A 203 -7.90 19.70 -0.96
C LEU A 203 -7.67 19.45 0.54
N ASP A 204 -8.41 20.14 1.41
CA ASP A 204 -8.32 19.93 2.86
C ASP A 204 -9.03 18.64 3.26
N THR A 205 -8.24 17.66 3.71
CA THR A 205 -8.75 16.40 4.23
C THR A 205 -7.88 15.91 5.38
N LYS A 206 -8.46 15.06 6.23
CA LYS A 206 -7.73 14.46 7.35
C LYS A 206 -6.59 13.60 6.80
N MET A 207 -5.39 13.82 7.29
CA MET A 207 -4.26 12.93 7.04
C MET A 207 -4.28 11.79 8.05
N VAL A 208 -4.16 10.56 7.55
CA VAL A 208 -4.21 9.34 8.36
C VAL A 208 -3.07 8.41 7.97
N LEU A 209 -2.47 7.74 8.96
CA LEU A 209 -1.62 6.60 8.69
C LEU A 209 -2.50 5.44 8.20
N ALA A 210 -2.29 5.00 6.96
CA ALA A 210 -3.08 3.96 6.34
C ALA A 210 -2.20 2.78 5.95
N HIS A 211 -2.69 1.57 6.22
CA HIS A 211 -2.07 0.31 5.79
C HIS A 211 -2.02 0.15 4.27
N LYS A 212 -3.00 0.72 3.54
CA LYS A 212 -3.21 0.64 2.09
C LYS A 212 -3.44 -0.74 1.47
N ASP A 213 -3.16 -1.82 2.21
CA ASP A 213 -3.45 -3.21 1.80
C ASP A 213 -4.16 -4.03 2.88
N LEU A 214 -5.17 -3.45 3.57
CA LEU A 214 -5.79 -4.07 4.74
C LEU A 214 -6.91 -5.08 4.38
N HIS A 215 -6.57 -6.17 3.70
CA HIS A 215 -7.48 -7.29 3.45
C HIS A 215 -7.33 -8.39 4.53
N LEU A 216 -8.21 -9.40 4.53
CA LEU A 216 -8.23 -10.43 5.58
C LEU A 216 -7.03 -11.41 5.54
N GLY A 217 -6.19 -11.35 4.50
CA GLY A 217 -4.91 -12.06 4.46
C GLY A 217 -3.87 -11.41 5.37
N ASN A 218 -3.94 -10.09 5.53
CA ASN A 218 -3.03 -9.28 6.35
C ASN A 218 -3.55 -9.08 7.78
N VAL A 219 -4.60 -9.81 8.15
CA VAL A 219 -5.21 -9.75 9.48
C VAL A 219 -5.06 -11.11 10.14
N MET A 220 -4.49 -11.15 11.33
CA MET A 220 -4.33 -12.37 12.13
C MET A 220 -5.36 -12.43 13.23
N ALA A 221 -5.95 -13.61 13.44
CA ALA A 221 -6.89 -13.82 14.54
C ALA A 221 -6.70 -15.19 15.21
N SER A 222 -7.16 -15.28 16.46
CA SER A 222 -7.38 -16.54 17.17
C SER A 222 -8.61 -17.28 16.62
N GLY A 223 -8.81 -18.54 17.04
CA GLY A 223 -9.91 -19.39 16.57
C GLY A 223 -11.33 -18.87 16.92
N ASP A 224 -11.44 -17.99 17.91
CA ASP A 224 -12.67 -17.32 18.35
C ASP A 224 -12.85 -15.91 17.75
N GLY A 225 -11.94 -15.47 16.87
CA GLY A 225 -12.04 -14.21 16.14
C GLY A 225 -11.47 -12.99 16.89
N GLU A 226 -10.68 -13.17 17.94
CA GLU A 226 -9.91 -12.05 18.51
C GLU A 226 -8.75 -11.69 17.59
N LEU A 227 -8.63 -10.39 17.28
CA LEU A 227 -7.53 -9.83 16.50
C LEU A 227 -6.21 -9.98 17.27
N THR A 228 -5.21 -10.59 16.65
CA THR A 228 -3.88 -10.78 17.27
C THR A 228 -2.79 -9.93 16.62
N ALA A 229 -2.91 -9.64 15.32
CA ALA A 229 -1.97 -8.77 14.60
C ALA A 229 -2.56 -8.26 13.27
N ILE A 230 -1.96 -7.18 12.77
CA ILE A 230 -2.09 -6.70 11.39
C ILE A 230 -0.68 -6.75 10.79
N LEU A 231 -0.52 -7.47 9.68
CA LEU A 231 0.76 -7.77 9.04
C LEU A 231 0.96 -6.95 7.76
N ASP A 232 2.17 -6.94 7.20
CA ASP A 232 2.48 -6.40 5.86
C ASP A 232 2.24 -4.89 5.70
N TRP A 233 2.84 -4.11 6.61
CA TRP A 233 2.85 -2.65 6.60
C TRP A 233 3.78 -2.01 5.56
N GLU A 234 4.34 -2.76 4.61
CA GLU A 234 5.37 -2.28 3.67
C GLU A 234 4.88 -1.12 2.77
N PHE A 235 3.58 -1.09 2.46
CA PHE A 235 2.95 -0.01 1.69
C PHE A 235 2.33 1.09 2.57
N ALA A 236 2.44 0.96 3.89
CA ALA A 236 1.81 1.88 4.81
C ALA A 236 2.39 3.29 4.67
N ALA A 237 1.51 4.28 4.71
CA ALA A 237 1.90 5.67 4.58
C ALA A 237 0.85 6.57 5.23
N VAL A 238 1.29 7.74 5.68
CA VAL A 238 0.39 8.86 5.94
C VAL A 238 -0.15 9.34 4.60
N VAL A 239 -1.48 9.38 4.47
CA VAL A 239 -2.18 9.77 3.24
C VAL A 239 -3.45 10.58 3.55
N PRO A 240 -3.98 11.31 2.56
CA PRO A 240 -5.37 11.80 2.60
C PRO A 240 -6.34 10.67 2.96
N ALA A 241 -7.29 10.91 3.87
CA ALA A 241 -8.24 9.89 4.35
C ALA A 241 -9.02 9.20 3.22
N VAL A 242 -9.36 9.96 2.18
CA VAL A 242 -10.01 9.47 0.95
C VAL A 242 -9.16 8.45 0.17
N ARG A 243 -7.86 8.35 0.47
CA ARG A 243 -6.89 7.44 -0.15
C ARG A 243 -6.40 6.30 0.74
N ARG A 244 -7.05 6.05 1.88
CA ARG A 244 -6.64 5.01 2.82
C ARG A 244 -6.73 3.57 2.28
N ASP A 245 -7.58 3.32 1.28
CA ASP A 245 -7.89 2.00 0.72
C ASP A 245 -7.89 2.06 -0.82
N PRO A 246 -6.72 2.30 -1.44
CA PRO A 246 -6.62 2.60 -2.87
C PRO A 246 -7.01 1.41 -3.76
N ALA A 247 -6.64 0.18 -3.37
CA ALA A 247 -7.01 -1.05 -4.06
C ALA A 247 -8.46 -1.50 -3.78
N ARG A 248 -9.18 -0.83 -2.88
CA ARG A 248 -10.52 -1.22 -2.40
C ARG A 248 -10.56 -2.66 -1.89
N GLY A 249 -9.46 -3.06 -1.23
CA GLY A 249 -9.21 -4.39 -0.69
C GLY A 249 -9.69 -4.55 0.75
N PHE A 250 -10.06 -3.47 1.42
CA PHE A 250 -10.46 -3.52 2.83
C PHE A 250 -11.58 -4.55 3.09
N LEU A 251 -11.33 -5.47 4.03
CA LEU A 251 -12.17 -6.62 4.41
C LEU A 251 -12.42 -7.67 3.31
N TRP A 252 -11.65 -7.66 2.22
CA TRP A 252 -11.71 -8.73 1.24
C TRP A 252 -11.14 -10.04 1.81
N ASN A 253 -11.84 -11.15 1.58
CA ASN A 253 -11.50 -12.48 2.10
C ASN A 253 -10.55 -13.28 1.18
N CYS A 254 -9.89 -12.61 0.23
CA CYS A 254 -8.98 -13.23 -0.74
C CYS A 254 -9.63 -14.24 -1.72
N GLN A 255 -10.96 -14.29 -1.81
CA GLN A 255 -11.65 -15.16 -2.75
C GLN A 255 -11.98 -14.42 -4.05
N TYR A 256 -11.51 -14.98 -5.17
CA TYR A 256 -11.78 -14.49 -6.53
C TYR A 256 -13.06 -15.12 -7.10
N SER A 257 -14.17 -14.94 -6.40
CA SER A 257 -15.49 -15.38 -6.86
C SER A 257 -16.52 -14.27 -6.64
N GLN A 258 -17.71 -14.41 -7.25
CA GLN A 258 -18.80 -13.46 -7.02
C GLN A 258 -19.21 -13.44 -5.54
N GLU A 259 -19.24 -14.61 -4.89
CA GLU A 259 -19.53 -14.73 -3.46
C GLU A 259 -18.49 -14.01 -2.60
N GLY A 260 -17.20 -14.14 -2.93
CA GLY A 260 -16.12 -13.41 -2.25
C GLY A 260 -16.23 -11.89 -2.43
N HIS A 261 -16.64 -11.46 -3.62
CA HIS A 261 -16.94 -10.05 -3.90
C HIS A 261 -18.12 -9.55 -3.07
N ASP A 262 -19.25 -10.25 -3.08
CA ASP A 262 -20.46 -9.87 -2.34
C ASP A 262 -20.20 -9.84 -0.82
N GLU A 263 -19.43 -10.80 -0.33
CA GLU A 263 -19.02 -10.88 1.07
C GLU A 263 -18.17 -9.68 1.51
N LYS A 264 -17.24 -9.21 0.65
CA LYS A 264 -16.46 -7.99 0.91
C LYS A 264 -17.38 -6.79 1.16
N TYR A 265 -18.42 -6.61 0.34
CA TYR A 265 -19.36 -5.49 0.51
C TYR A 265 -20.27 -5.69 1.72
N ARG A 266 -20.70 -6.92 2.01
CA ARG A 266 -21.46 -7.23 3.23
C ARG A 266 -20.66 -6.88 4.48
N MET A 267 -19.38 -7.24 4.53
CA MET A 267 -18.49 -6.93 5.66
C MET A 267 -18.17 -5.44 5.77
N ARG A 268 -18.04 -4.73 4.63
CA ARG A 268 -17.94 -3.27 4.63
C ARG A 268 -19.20 -2.61 5.19
N ALA A 269 -20.38 -3.05 4.79
CA ALA A 269 -21.64 -2.53 5.33
C ALA A 269 -21.77 -2.81 6.83
N LEU A 270 -21.30 -3.97 7.30
CA LEU A 270 -21.21 -4.29 8.72
C LEU A 270 -20.30 -3.30 9.47
N PHE A 271 -19.10 -3.06 8.94
CA PHE A 271 -18.14 -2.11 9.49
C PHE A 271 -18.72 -0.70 9.58
N GLU A 272 -19.36 -0.21 8.52
CA GLU A 272 -19.98 1.11 8.48
C GLU A 272 -21.13 1.23 9.50
N ARG A 273 -21.97 0.20 9.61
CA ARG A 273 -23.04 0.16 10.61
C ARG A 273 -22.50 0.18 12.05
N GLU A 274 -21.41 -0.54 12.32
CA GLU A 274 -20.80 -0.53 13.65
C GLU A 274 -20.14 0.82 13.98
N LEU A 275 -19.55 1.51 13.00
CA LEU A 275 -19.05 2.88 13.19
C LEU A 275 -20.19 3.84 13.54
N GLU A 276 -21.31 3.79 12.81
CA GLU A 276 -22.50 4.59 13.08
C GLU A 276 -23.05 4.33 14.49
N ARG A 277 -23.17 3.05 14.88
CA ARG A 277 -23.62 2.65 16.22
C ARG A 277 -22.71 3.19 17.32
N ARG A 278 -21.42 3.36 17.05
CA ARG A 278 -20.41 3.89 17.98
C ARG A 278 -20.26 5.41 17.93
N GLY A 279 -20.95 6.10 17.02
CA GLY A 279 -20.78 7.54 16.81
C GLY A 279 -19.39 7.90 16.27
N VAL A 280 -18.77 7.03 15.50
CA VAL A 280 -17.46 7.26 14.88
C VAL A 280 -17.66 7.75 13.45
N ASP A 281 -17.08 8.90 13.13
CA ASP A 281 -17.19 9.51 11.81
C ASP A 281 -16.56 8.63 10.71
N LYS A 282 -17.23 8.55 9.55
CA LYS A 282 -16.68 7.94 8.34
C LYS A 282 -15.70 8.90 7.67
N TRP A 283 -14.50 9.03 8.24
CA TRP A 283 -13.49 10.03 7.83
C TRP A 283 -13.10 10.01 6.35
N TRP A 284 -13.33 8.91 5.61
CA TRP A 284 -13.07 8.83 4.17
C TRP A 284 -14.20 9.43 3.31
N GLU A 285 -15.36 9.76 3.89
CA GLU A 285 -16.47 10.44 3.19
C GLU A 285 -16.32 11.97 3.22
N ALA A 286 -15.33 12.49 3.97
CA ALA A 286 -14.99 13.91 4.00
C ALA A 286 -14.29 14.33 2.69
N THR A 287 -15.09 14.43 1.63
CA THR A 287 -14.71 14.83 0.27
C THR A 287 -15.47 16.08 -0.19
N ASN A 288 -15.10 16.62 -1.35
CA ASN A 288 -15.81 17.67 -2.05
C ASN A 288 -15.56 17.54 -3.57
N GLY A 289 -16.18 18.42 -4.37
CA GLY A 289 -16.07 18.36 -5.84
C GLY A 289 -14.64 18.44 -6.38
N ASP A 290 -13.75 19.23 -5.74
CA ASP A 290 -12.35 19.36 -6.16
C ASP A 290 -11.58 18.07 -5.85
N ILE A 291 -11.76 17.51 -4.64
CA ILE A 291 -11.14 16.24 -4.23
C ILE A 291 -11.57 15.11 -5.17
N ASP A 292 -12.88 14.99 -5.43
CA ASP A 292 -13.42 13.95 -6.30
C ASP A 292 -12.89 14.07 -7.73
N ALA A 293 -12.89 15.29 -8.29
CA ALA A 293 -12.41 15.53 -9.65
C ALA A 293 -10.89 15.29 -9.77
N VAL A 294 -10.09 15.71 -8.80
CA VAL A 294 -8.64 15.44 -8.78
C VAL A 294 -8.35 13.94 -8.74
N TRP A 295 -9.05 13.20 -7.88
CA TRP A 295 -8.84 11.75 -7.78
C TRP A 295 -9.37 10.98 -8.98
N ASP A 296 -10.38 11.50 -9.69
CA ASP A 296 -10.77 10.96 -10.99
C ASP A 296 -9.66 11.16 -12.03
N VAL A 297 -9.04 12.35 -12.14
CA VAL A 297 -7.87 12.56 -13.01
C VAL A 297 -6.78 11.55 -12.66
N VAL A 298 -6.39 11.48 -11.38
CA VAL A 298 -5.32 10.56 -10.94
C VAL A 298 -5.66 9.10 -11.27
N ARG A 299 -6.90 8.66 -11.02
CA ARG A 299 -7.32 7.28 -11.29
C ARG A 299 -7.17 6.93 -12.77
N TYR A 300 -7.66 7.79 -13.65
CA TYR A 300 -7.69 7.50 -15.09
C TYR A 300 -6.32 7.67 -15.75
N GLU A 301 -5.55 8.70 -15.38
CA GLU A 301 -4.18 8.90 -15.87
C GLU A 301 -3.26 7.76 -15.42
N ARG A 302 -3.36 7.34 -14.15
CA ARG A 302 -2.68 6.12 -13.67
C ARG A 302 -2.99 4.92 -14.55
N ALA A 303 -4.28 4.64 -14.77
CA ALA A 303 -4.69 3.47 -15.55
C ALA A 303 -4.14 3.51 -16.99
N ILE A 304 -4.09 4.69 -17.62
CA ILE A 304 -3.49 4.87 -18.94
C ILE A 304 -1.98 4.58 -18.89
N VAL A 305 -1.26 5.20 -17.94
CA VAL A 305 0.20 5.09 -17.82
C VAL A 305 0.63 3.67 -17.44
N GLU A 306 -0.14 2.93 -16.65
CA GLU A 306 0.21 1.56 -16.25
C GLU A 306 -0.19 0.50 -17.28
N VAL A 307 -1.37 0.64 -17.91
CA VAL A 307 -1.93 -0.42 -18.76
C VAL A 307 -1.43 -0.30 -20.20
N CYS A 308 -1.31 0.90 -20.74
CA CYS A 308 -0.96 1.10 -22.15
C CYS A 308 0.47 0.63 -22.49
N PRO A 309 1.50 0.82 -21.63
CA PRO A 309 2.80 0.21 -21.86
C PRO A 309 2.75 -1.32 -21.85
N ARG A 310 1.99 -1.91 -20.91
CA ARG A 310 2.04 -3.34 -20.59
C ARG A 310 1.08 -4.22 -21.41
N ALA A 311 0.08 -3.65 -22.08
CA ALA A 311 -0.97 -4.41 -22.75
C ALA A 311 -1.60 -3.69 -23.94
N ASP A 312 -2.16 -4.46 -24.88
CA ASP A 312 -2.91 -3.95 -26.03
C ASP A 312 -4.40 -3.73 -25.68
N LYS A 313 -4.65 -2.82 -24.72
CA LYS A 313 -6.00 -2.46 -24.24
C LYS A 313 -6.40 -1.03 -24.64
N MET A 314 -6.14 -0.68 -25.90
CA MET A 314 -6.25 0.71 -26.38
C MET A 314 -7.67 1.29 -26.26
N ASP A 315 -8.72 0.48 -26.45
CA ASP A 315 -10.11 0.96 -26.32
C ASP A 315 -10.45 1.40 -24.89
N LEU A 316 -9.97 0.65 -23.89
CA LEU A 316 -10.11 1.02 -22.48
C LEU A 316 -9.31 2.29 -22.18
N CYS A 317 -8.07 2.39 -22.70
CA CYS A 317 -7.24 3.57 -22.51
C CYS A 317 -7.90 4.83 -23.10
N ARG A 318 -8.51 4.74 -24.28
CA ARG A 318 -9.27 5.84 -24.89
C ARG A 318 -10.50 6.23 -24.06
N ALA A 319 -11.20 5.26 -23.46
CA ALA A 319 -12.32 5.54 -22.57
C ALA A 319 -11.89 6.23 -21.28
N TRP A 320 -10.79 5.79 -20.67
CA TRP A 320 -10.21 6.44 -19.49
C TRP A 320 -9.71 7.85 -19.79
N ARG A 321 -9.11 8.07 -20.96
CA ARG A 321 -8.70 9.41 -21.39
C ARG A 321 -9.88 10.38 -21.40
N ARG A 322 -11.01 10.00 -22.00
CA ARG A 322 -12.21 10.86 -22.02
C ARG A 322 -12.65 11.22 -20.60
N LYS A 323 -12.60 10.25 -19.68
CA LYS A 323 -12.95 10.47 -18.27
C LYS A 323 -11.96 11.40 -17.55
N ALA A 324 -10.67 11.28 -17.84
CA ALA A 324 -9.66 12.23 -17.34
C ALA A 324 -9.89 13.64 -17.89
N GLU A 325 -10.22 13.78 -19.18
CA GLU A 325 -10.53 15.06 -19.83
C GLU A 325 -11.79 15.73 -19.23
N GLU A 326 -12.83 14.95 -18.94
CA GLU A 326 -14.04 15.39 -18.23
C GLU A 326 -13.70 15.88 -16.82
N ALA A 327 -12.85 15.14 -16.08
CA ALA A 327 -12.44 15.51 -14.74
C ALA A 327 -11.57 16.77 -14.71
N LEU A 328 -10.60 16.90 -15.63
CA LEU A 328 -9.79 18.11 -15.83
C LEU A 328 -10.69 19.32 -16.13
N ALA A 329 -11.74 19.15 -16.96
CA ALA A 329 -12.64 20.25 -17.30
C ALA A 329 -13.43 20.75 -16.09
N ARG A 330 -13.83 19.86 -15.17
CA ARG A 330 -14.46 20.24 -13.89
C ARG A 330 -13.53 21.04 -12.99
N LEU A 331 -12.22 20.85 -13.12
CA LEU A 331 -11.17 21.58 -12.40
C LEU A 331 -10.75 22.87 -13.12
N GLY A 332 -11.37 23.21 -14.24
CA GLY A 332 -11.09 24.44 -15.00
C GLY A 332 -9.80 24.39 -15.82
N VAL A 333 -9.25 23.20 -16.09
CA VAL A 333 -7.98 22.99 -16.83
C VAL A 333 -8.13 22.12 -18.06
#